data_AF-A0A7W0S865-F1
#
_entry.id   AF-A0A7W0S865-F1
#
_cell.length_a   1.000
_cell.length_b   1.000
_cell.length_c   1.000
_cell.angle_alpha   90.00
_cell.angle_beta   90.00
_cell.angle_gamma   90.00
#
_symmetry.space_group_name_H-M   'P 1'
#
loop_
_entity.id
_entity.type
_entity.pdbx_description
1 polymer ?
#
loop_
_entity_poly.entity_id
_entity_poly.type
_entity_poly.pdbx_seq_one_letter_code
_entity_poly.pdbx_strand_id
1 'polypeptide(L)'
;CSFCATGTMQFGRNLKPSEILDQVLHFRRIEPVDHLVFMGMGEPMLNLDNVLAAARRLPDIGITHRRTTISTVGWLPALKRFVDDVDEPIRLALSLHAADPRLRSKLMPVNDRYPLPDVLAECRRYFELRHRKVYVEMVMLAGVNDSPDQARELAALLDPKIFKVNLIPYNPTGMYDGSSRDRIAAFKHVLDRARIPATVRLTRGRDIAAACSQLAATR
;
A
#
# COMPACT_ATOMS: atom_id res chain seq x y z
N CYS A 1 10.00 -0.18 -7.09
CA CYS A 1 10.29 0.61 -5.88
C CYS A 1 11.63 0.15 -5.33
N SER A 2 12.54 1.07 -5.03
CA SER A 2 13.93 0.74 -4.66
C SER A 2 14.07 -0.01 -3.34
N PHE A 3 13.09 0.12 -2.44
CA PHE A 3 13.10 -0.54 -1.12
C PHE A 3 12.43 -1.93 -1.10
N CYS A 4 11.92 -2.41 -2.25
CA CYS A 4 11.15 -3.66 -2.32
C CYS A 4 11.94 -4.78 -2.99
N ALA A 5 12.10 -5.93 -2.31
CA ALA A 5 12.78 -7.10 -2.86
C ALA A 5 12.09 -7.65 -4.12
N THR A 6 10.76 -7.65 -4.18
CA THR A 6 10.04 -8.01 -5.41
C THR A 6 10.41 -7.11 -6.60
N GLY A 7 10.74 -5.83 -6.32
CA GLY A 7 11.12 -4.87 -7.34
C GLY A 7 12.50 -5.14 -7.97
N THR A 8 13.33 -5.98 -7.37
CA THR A 8 14.63 -6.40 -7.94
C THR A 8 14.51 -7.64 -8.82
N MET A 9 13.37 -8.33 -8.77
CA MET A 9 13.09 -9.50 -9.60
C MET A 9 12.64 -9.10 -11.00
N GLN A 10 12.89 -9.97 -11.98
CA GLN A 10 12.31 -9.82 -13.31
C GLN A 10 10.80 -10.06 -13.26
N PHE A 11 10.05 -9.21 -13.96
CA PHE A 11 8.62 -9.44 -14.17
C PHE A 11 8.41 -10.68 -15.02
N GLY A 12 7.62 -11.64 -14.52
CA GLY A 12 7.25 -12.85 -15.24
C GLY A 12 5.97 -12.65 -16.04
N ARG A 13 4.82 -12.74 -15.35
CA ARG A 13 3.49 -12.51 -15.93
C ARG A 13 2.50 -12.09 -14.86
N ASN A 14 1.34 -11.62 -15.31
CA ASN A 14 0.17 -11.44 -14.46
C ASN A 14 -0.39 -12.79 -13.99
N LEU A 15 -0.87 -12.82 -12.74
CA LEU A 15 -1.64 -13.94 -12.20
C LEU A 15 -3.09 -13.90 -12.70
N LYS A 16 -3.64 -15.07 -12.99
CA LYS A 16 -5.06 -15.28 -13.29
C LYS A 16 -5.90 -15.17 -12.01
N PRO A 17 -7.23 -14.93 -12.11
CA PRO A 17 -8.09 -14.82 -10.93
C PRO A 17 -8.04 -16.09 -10.06
N SER A 18 -7.97 -17.26 -10.69
CA SER A 18 -7.86 -18.55 -10.00
C SER A 18 -6.57 -18.69 -9.19
N GLU A 19 -5.44 -18.16 -9.69
CA GLU A 19 -4.15 -18.22 -9.00
C GLU A 19 -4.09 -17.26 -7.81
N ILE A 20 -4.83 -16.14 -7.89
CA ILE A 20 -5.00 -15.22 -6.77
C ILE A 20 -5.90 -15.87 -5.71
N LEU A 21 -7.04 -16.44 -6.11
CA LEU A 21 -7.99 -17.07 -5.19
C LEU A 21 -7.42 -18.33 -4.52
N ASP A 22 -6.63 -19.13 -5.24
CA ASP A 22 -6.03 -20.35 -4.70
C ASP A 22 -5.12 -20.07 -3.49
N GLN A 23 -4.41 -18.93 -3.47
CA GLN A 23 -3.64 -18.51 -2.30
C GLN A 23 -4.53 -18.35 -1.05
N VAL A 24 -5.70 -17.73 -1.20
CA VAL A 24 -6.65 -17.53 -0.09
C VAL A 24 -7.26 -18.84 0.36
N LEU A 25 -7.66 -19.68 -0.61
CA LEU A 25 -8.22 -21.01 -0.34
C LEU A 25 -7.20 -21.92 0.36
N HIS A 26 -5.93 -21.84 -0.01
CA HIS A 26 -4.84 -22.57 0.64
C HIS A 26 -4.78 -22.25 2.13
N PHE A 27 -4.65 -20.97 2.50
CA PHE A 27 -4.55 -20.58 3.91
C PHE A 27 -5.85 -20.81 4.68
N ARG A 28 -7.03 -20.69 4.04
CA ARG A 28 -8.32 -21.03 4.68
C ARG A 28 -8.44 -22.50 5.10
N ARG A 29 -7.71 -23.42 4.46
CA ARG A 29 -7.65 -24.83 4.88
C ARG A 29 -6.80 -25.03 6.13
N ILE A 30 -5.97 -24.05 6.49
CA ILE A 30 -5.00 -24.11 7.59
C ILE A 30 -5.52 -23.33 8.80
N GLU A 31 -6.06 -22.13 8.59
CA GLU A 31 -6.54 -21.25 9.64
C GLU A 31 -7.72 -20.36 9.19
N PRO A 32 -8.50 -19.78 10.13
CA PRO A 32 -9.54 -18.83 9.79
C PRO A 32 -8.97 -17.58 9.12
N VAL A 33 -9.27 -17.39 7.83
CA VAL A 33 -8.93 -16.16 7.09
C VAL A 33 -10.18 -15.32 6.89
N ASP A 34 -10.13 -14.09 7.37
CA ASP A 34 -11.29 -13.21 7.40
C ASP A 34 -11.04 -11.83 6.75
N HIS A 35 -9.80 -11.52 6.35
CA HIS A 35 -9.38 -10.32 5.63
C HIS A 35 -8.45 -10.68 4.47
N LEU A 36 -8.47 -9.87 3.40
CA LEU A 36 -7.51 -9.97 2.31
C LEU A 36 -6.92 -8.59 1.98
N VAL A 37 -5.60 -8.53 1.84
CA VAL A 37 -4.90 -7.33 1.37
C VAL A 37 -4.06 -7.68 0.15
N PHE A 38 -4.24 -6.93 -0.94
CA PHE A 38 -3.41 -7.05 -2.14
C PHE A 38 -2.11 -6.27 -1.94
N MET A 39 -1.22 -6.81 -1.12
CA MET A 39 0.09 -6.24 -0.73
C MET A 39 1.21 -7.31 -0.76
N GLY A 40 1.00 -8.37 -1.54
CA GLY A 40 2.00 -9.40 -1.82
C GLY A 40 2.98 -8.95 -2.90
N MET A 41 3.31 -9.85 -3.83
CA MET A 41 4.20 -9.54 -4.95
C MET A 41 3.43 -8.90 -6.13
N GLY A 42 3.97 -7.80 -6.67
CA GLY A 42 3.44 -7.12 -7.85
C GLY A 42 2.60 -5.87 -7.55
N GLU A 43 2.18 -5.18 -8.61
CA GLU A 43 1.30 -4.00 -8.54
C GLU A 43 -0.12 -4.38 -9.00
N PRO A 44 -1.12 -4.39 -8.10
CA PRO A 44 -2.48 -4.82 -8.43
C PRO A 44 -3.11 -4.06 -9.60
N MET A 45 -2.85 -2.76 -9.74
CA MET A 45 -3.43 -1.94 -10.80
C MET A 45 -2.87 -2.26 -12.20
N LEU A 46 -1.72 -2.93 -12.31
CA LEU A 46 -1.22 -3.47 -13.59
C LEU A 46 -1.88 -4.79 -13.99
N ASN A 47 -2.70 -5.36 -13.10
CA ASN A 47 -3.46 -6.59 -13.30
C ASN A 47 -4.92 -6.43 -12.86
N LEU A 48 -5.49 -5.23 -13.05
CA LEU A 48 -6.74 -4.81 -12.42
C LEU A 48 -7.90 -5.79 -12.70
N ASP A 49 -8.07 -6.23 -13.95
CA ASP A 49 -9.19 -7.09 -14.33
C ASP A 49 -9.17 -8.42 -13.57
N ASN A 50 -7.98 -9.06 -13.47
CA ASN A 50 -7.85 -10.31 -12.74
C ASN A 50 -7.95 -10.13 -11.23
N VAL A 51 -7.42 -9.02 -10.70
CA VAL A 51 -7.53 -8.63 -9.30
C VAL A 51 -8.99 -8.42 -8.90
N LEU A 52 -9.77 -7.67 -9.70
CA LEU A 52 -11.18 -7.43 -9.43
C LEU A 52 -12.01 -8.69 -9.59
N ALA A 53 -11.75 -9.52 -10.60
CA ALA A 53 -12.41 -10.81 -10.76
C ALA A 53 -12.20 -11.70 -9.52
N ALA A 54 -10.99 -11.74 -8.96
CA ALA A 54 -10.72 -12.46 -7.71
C ALA A 54 -11.39 -11.77 -6.51
N ALA A 55 -11.26 -10.45 -6.36
CA ALA A 55 -11.81 -9.69 -5.23
C ALA A 55 -13.34 -9.81 -5.13
N ARG A 56 -14.03 -9.87 -6.29
CA ARG A 56 -15.48 -10.05 -6.40
C ARG A 56 -15.96 -11.42 -5.92
N ARG A 57 -15.10 -12.44 -5.95
CA ARG A 57 -15.38 -13.82 -5.51
C ARG A 57 -15.05 -14.09 -4.04
N LEU A 58 -14.37 -13.17 -3.35
CA LEU A 58 -14.01 -13.34 -1.94
C LEU A 58 -15.19 -13.56 -0.99
N PRO A 59 -16.38 -12.95 -1.20
CA PRO A 59 -17.54 -13.23 -0.36
C PRO A 59 -17.99 -14.70 -0.41
N ASP A 60 -17.83 -15.38 -1.55
CA ASP A 60 -18.17 -16.80 -1.72
C ASP A 60 -17.36 -17.70 -0.76
N ILE A 61 -16.22 -17.21 -0.31
CA ILE A 61 -15.32 -17.88 0.64
C ILE A 61 -15.26 -17.14 1.98
N GLY A 62 -16.28 -16.35 2.34
CA GLY A 62 -16.44 -15.76 3.67
C GLY A 62 -15.63 -14.50 3.96
N ILE A 63 -15.01 -13.87 2.95
CA ILE A 63 -14.31 -12.59 3.10
C ILE A 63 -15.11 -11.50 2.40
N THR A 64 -15.84 -10.69 3.17
CA THR A 64 -16.64 -9.59 2.62
C THR A 64 -15.77 -8.52 1.96
N HIS A 65 -16.28 -7.81 0.95
CA HIS A 65 -15.56 -6.70 0.29
C HIS A 65 -15.05 -5.63 1.26
N ARG A 66 -15.79 -5.37 2.36
CA ARG A 66 -15.36 -4.43 3.42
C ARG A 66 -14.08 -4.85 4.11
N ARG A 67 -13.69 -6.12 4.04
CA ARG A 67 -12.47 -6.69 4.60
C ARG A 67 -11.40 -6.93 3.53
N THR A 68 -11.62 -6.43 2.32
CA THR A 68 -10.69 -6.46 1.20
C THR A 68 -10.04 -5.09 1.03
N THR A 69 -8.72 -5.04 0.90
CA THR A 69 -7.97 -3.81 0.58
C THR A 69 -7.11 -4.03 -0.66
N ILE A 70 -7.25 -3.14 -1.65
CA ILE A 70 -6.36 -3.10 -2.82
C ILE A 70 -5.37 -1.96 -2.63
N SER A 71 -4.08 -2.29 -2.66
CA SER A 71 -2.99 -1.31 -2.61
C SER A 71 -2.51 -0.95 -4.01
N THR A 72 -2.04 0.27 -4.21
CA THR A 72 -1.38 0.68 -5.46
C THR A 72 -0.24 1.65 -5.21
N VAL A 73 0.77 1.62 -6.09
CA VAL A 73 1.81 2.65 -6.20
C VAL A 73 1.34 3.93 -6.91
N GLY A 74 0.08 3.97 -7.38
CA GLY A 74 -0.49 5.11 -8.09
C GLY A 74 -0.43 4.96 -9.62
N TRP A 75 -0.70 3.76 -10.14
CA TRP A 75 -0.83 3.57 -11.58
C TRP A 75 -2.13 4.22 -12.10
N LEU A 76 -2.03 5.48 -12.51
CA LEU A 76 -3.18 6.37 -12.69
C LEU A 76 -4.28 5.86 -13.65
N PRO A 77 -3.97 5.24 -14.82
CA PRO A 77 -5.03 4.77 -15.73
C PRO A 77 -5.95 3.73 -15.10
N ALA A 78 -5.38 2.77 -14.36
CA ALA A 78 -6.18 1.74 -13.71
C ALA A 78 -6.74 2.21 -12.37
N LEU A 79 -6.10 3.17 -11.69
CA LEU A 79 -6.70 3.81 -10.53
C LEU A 79 -8.00 4.55 -10.91
N LYS A 80 -8.01 5.28 -12.03
CA LYS A 80 -9.23 5.92 -12.56
C LYS A 80 -10.33 4.89 -12.81
N ARG A 81 -10.01 3.82 -13.57
CA ARG A 81 -10.92 2.69 -13.79
C ARG A 81 -11.42 2.08 -12.49
N PHE A 82 -10.56 1.89 -11.50
CA PHE A 82 -10.96 1.35 -10.20
C PHE A 82 -11.98 2.28 -9.51
N VAL A 83 -11.76 3.59 -9.54
CA VAL A 83 -12.69 4.55 -8.92
C VAL A 83 -14.02 4.62 -9.69
N ASP A 84 -13.98 4.55 -11.02
CA ASP A 84 -15.17 4.56 -11.89
C ASP A 84 -16.00 3.27 -11.80
N ASP A 85 -15.34 2.12 -11.86
CA ASP A 85 -16.00 0.83 -12.16
C ASP A 85 -16.30 -0.03 -10.91
N VAL A 86 -15.82 0.37 -9.71
CA VAL A 86 -15.91 -0.45 -8.49
C VAL A 86 -16.79 0.23 -7.44
N ASP A 87 -18.04 -0.22 -7.37
CA ASP A 87 -19.01 0.20 -6.34
C ASP A 87 -18.92 -0.62 -5.06
N GLU A 88 -18.31 -1.81 -5.12
CA GLU A 88 -18.12 -2.66 -3.95
C GLU A 88 -17.32 -1.93 -2.86
N PRO A 89 -17.59 -2.17 -1.57
CA PRO A 89 -16.93 -1.46 -0.48
C PRO A 89 -15.50 -1.95 -0.20
N ILE A 90 -14.71 -2.15 -1.26
CA ILE A 90 -13.29 -2.49 -1.23
C ILE A 90 -12.49 -1.25 -0.83
N ARG A 91 -11.56 -1.41 0.13
CA ARG A 91 -10.71 -0.32 0.63
C ARG A 91 -9.57 -0.03 -0.35
N LEU A 92 -9.27 1.24 -0.55
CA LEU A 92 -8.10 1.69 -1.31
C LEU A 92 -6.94 2.03 -0.36
N ALA A 93 -5.76 1.51 -0.68
CA ALA A 93 -4.50 1.92 -0.08
C ALA A 93 -3.55 2.49 -1.15
N LEU A 94 -2.90 3.61 -0.85
CA LEU A 94 -1.90 4.26 -1.69
C LEU A 94 -0.52 4.12 -1.05
N SER A 95 0.38 3.44 -1.75
CA SER A 95 1.82 3.44 -1.46
C SER A 95 2.43 4.79 -1.85
N LEU A 96 2.57 5.69 -0.86
CA LEU A 96 3.02 7.08 -1.09
C LEU A 96 4.53 7.21 -0.88
N HIS A 97 5.01 6.79 0.29
CA HIS A 97 6.41 6.66 0.70
C HIS A 97 7.33 7.90 0.69
N ALA A 98 6.98 9.00 0.01
CA ALA A 98 7.58 10.32 0.19
C ALA A 98 6.63 11.42 -0.30
N ALA A 99 6.54 12.54 0.44
CA ALA A 99 5.73 13.69 0.04
C ALA A 99 6.47 14.61 -0.95
N ASP A 100 7.79 14.72 -0.81
CA ASP A 100 8.65 15.41 -1.79
C ASP A 100 8.69 14.62 -3.13
N PRO A 101 8.34 15.25 -4.27
CA PRO A 101 8.33 14.58 -5.57
C PRO A 101 9.70 14.00 -5.97
N ARG A 102 10.81 14.67 -5.65
CA ARG A 102 12.15 14.20 -6.06
C ARG A 102 12.52 12.92 -5.32
N LEU A 103 12.33 12.91 -4.00
CA LEU A 103 12.52 11.73 -3.18
C LEU A 103 11.56 10.61 -3.60
N ARG A 104 10.31 10.95 -3.89
CA ARG A 104 9.33 9.97 -4.36
C ARG A 104 9.76 9.32 -5.67
N SER A 105 10.22 10.07 -6.66
CA SER A 105 10.75 9.50 -7.91
C SER A 105 11.94 8.58 -7.68
N LYS A 106 12.86 8.95 -6.78
CA LYS A 106 13.99 8.10 -6.40
C LYS A 106 13.56 6.76 -5.79
N LEU A 107 12.55 6.78 -4.92
CA LEU A 107 12.04 5.56 -4.25
C LEU A 107 11.08 4.76 -5.13
N MET A 108 10.29 5.46 -5.95
CA MET A 108 9.16 4.96 -6.72
C MET A 108 9.12 5.62 -8.11
N PRO A 109 9.83 5.08 -9.10
CA PRO A 109 9.92 5.67 -10.46
C PRO A 109 8.58 5.88 -11.17
N VAL A 110 7.51 5.23 -10.72
CA VAL A 110 6.14 5.51 -11.20
C VAL A 110 5.75 6.98 -11.04
N ASN A 111 6.35 7.71 -10.09
CA ASN A 111 6.09 9.14 -9.89
C ASN A 111 6.44 10.00 -11.10
N ASP A 112 7.47 9.62 -11.87
CA ASP A 112 7.88 10.36 -13.07
C ASP A 112 6.85 10.22 -14.20
N ARG A 113 6.11 9.10 -14.20
CA ARG A 113 5.05 8.84 -15.17
C ARG A 113 3.69 9.36 -14.71
N TYR A 114 3.39 9.20 -13.42
CA TYR A 114 2.14 9.62 -12.78
C TYR A 114 2.47 10.40 -11.50
N PRO A 115 2.56 11.74 -11.60
CA PRO A 115 2.89 12.59 -10.47
C PRO A 115 1.90 12.45 -9.31
N LEU A 116 2.43 12.55 -8.09
CA LEU A 116 1.65 12.42 -6.86
C LEU A 116 0.39 13.32 -6.79
N PRO A 117 0.39 14.59 -7.24
CA PRO A 117 -0.81 15.43 -7.21
C PRO A 117 -2.00 14.82 -7.97
N ASP A 118 -1.75 14.23 -9.14
CA ASP A 118 -2.79 13.62 -9.97
C ASP A 118 -3.35 12.35 -9.33
N VAL A 119 -2.46 11.55 -8.74
CA VAL A 119 -2.85 10.34 -7.98
C VAL A 119 -3.69 10.72 -6.76
N LEU A 120 -3.31 11.77 -6.03
CA LEU A 120 -4.06 12.24 -4.86
C LEU A 120 -5.42 12.82 -5.25
N ALA A 121 -5.52 13.52 -6.38
CA ALA A 121 -6.80 13.98 -6.90
C ALA A 121 -7.77 12.80 -7.13
N GLU A 122 -7.26 11.71 -7.70
CA GLU A 122 -8.05 10.50 -7.91
C GLU A 122 -8.43 9.80 -6.58
N CYS A 123 -7.54 9.80 -5.60
CA CYS A 123 -7.86 9.32 -4.25
C CYS A 123 -8.93 10.17 -3.55
N ARG A 124 -8.97 11.49 -3.77
CA ARG A 124 -10.05 12.35 -3.26
C ARG A 124 -11.38 12.00 -3.92
N ARG A 125 -11.38 11.77 -5.24
CA ARG A 125 -12.57 11.33 -5.97
C ARG A 125 -13.11 9.98 -5.47
N TYR A 126 -12.23 9.03 -5.17
CA TYR A 126 -12.61 7.79 -4.49
C TYR A 126 -13.35 8.05 -3.17
N PHE A 127 -12.85 8.96 -2.33
CA PHE A 127 -13.50 9.31 -1.08
C PHE A 127 -14.87 9.98 -1.30
N GLU A 128 -14.97 10.88 -2.29
CA GLU A 128 -16.23 11.56 -2.62
C GLU A 128 -17.32 10.56 -3.06
N LEU A 129 -16.96 9.58 -3.90
CA LEU A 129 -17.90 8.59 -4.41
C LEU A 129 -18.22 7.48 -3.40
N ARG A 130 -17.25 7.07 -2.57
CA ARG A 130 -17.36 5.89 -1.71
C ARG A 130 -17.55 6.21 -0.23
N HIS A 131 -17.34 7.46 0.16
CA HIS A 131 -17.30 7.92 1.56
C HIS A 131 -16.39 7.06 2.45
N ARG A 132 -15.27 6.59 1.88
CA ARG A 132 -14.29 5.72 2.52
C ARG A 132 -12.93 6.37 2.48
N LYS A 133 -12.27 6.42 3.64
CA LYS A 133 -10.90 6.93 3.72
C LYS A 133 -9.94 6.11 2.89
N VAL A 134 -8.98 6.79 2.27
CA VAL A 134 -7.84 6.17 1.61
C VAL A 134 -6.74 5.95 2.64
N TYR A 135 -6.22 4.73 2.70
CA TYR A 135 -5.06 4.43 3.52
C TYR A 135 -3.80 4.89 2.79
N VAL A 136 -2.93 5.63 3.46
CA VAL A 136 -1.65 6.09 2.93
C VAL A 136 -0.56 5.27 3.58
N GLU A 137 0.09 4.42 2.80
CA GLU A 137 1.18 3.57 3.28
C GLU A 137 2.51 4.35 3.20
N MET A 138 3.19 4.49 4.33
CA MET A 138 4.49 5.15 4.48
C MET A 138 5.49 4.17 5.09
N VAL A 139 6.40 3.65 4.27
CA VAL A 139 7.54 2.86 4.76
C VAL A 139 8.52 3.78 5.47
N MET A 140 9.04 3.36 6.62
CA MET A 140 9.92 4.17 7.46
C MET A 140 11.38 3.75 7.24
N LEU A 141 12.07 4.49 6.38
CA LEU A 141 13.47 4.26 5.98
C LEU A 141 14.38 5.23 6.72
N ALA A 142 15.32 4.68 7.49
CA ALA A 142 16.20 5.43 8.36
C ALA A 142 17.04 6.46 7.57
N GLY A 143 16.92 7.74 7.93
CA GLY A 143 17.70 8.82 7.30
C GLY A 143 17.31 9.15 5.86
N VAL A 144 16.23 8.54 5.34
CA VAL A 144 15.79 8.74 3.95
C VAL A 144 14.48 9.52 3.89
N ASN A 145 13.44 9.03 4.55
CA ASN A 145 12.10 9.63 4.52
C ASN A 145 11.44 9.75 5.91
N ASP A 146 12.25 9.66 6.98
CA ASP A 146 11.78 9.54 8.37
C ASP A 146 12.01 10.80 9.21
N SER A 147 12.33 11.93 8.57
CA SER A 147 12.55 13.19 9.27
C SER A 147 11.23 13.84 9.71
N PRO A 148 11.23 14.64 10.79
CA PRO A 148 10.07 15.45 11.16
C PRO A 148 9.62 16.42 10.06
N ASP A 149 10.53 16.90 9.20
CA ASP A 149 10.18 17.80 8.09
C ASP A 149 9.39 17.06 7.01
N GLN A 150 9.80 15.83 6.66
CA GLN A 150 9.02 14.95 5.79
C GLN A 150 7.62 14.66 6.36
N ALA A 151 7.49 14.53 7.68
CA ALA A 151 6.18 14.38 8.32
C ALA A 151 5.30 15.64 8.20
N ARG A 152 5.89 16.83 8.26
CA ARG A 152 5.17 18.10 8.07
C ARG A 152 4.73 18.28 6.62
N GLU A 153 5.60 17.97 5.67
CA GLU A 153 5.27 17.97 4.23
C GLU A 153 4.11 17.01 3.94
N LEU A 154 4.17 15.79 4.48
CA LEU A 154 3.09 14.81 4.35
C LEU A 154 1.78 15.35 4.97
N ALA A 155 1.85 15.95 6.16
CA ALA A 155 0.69 16.50 6.83
C ALA A 155 0.05 17.66 6.05
N ALA A 156 0.86 18.51 5.39
CA ALA A 156 0.36 19.60 4.56
C ALA A 156 -0.34 19.10 3.29
N LEU A 157 0.04 17.92 2.80
CA LEU A 157 -0.49 17.32 1.57
C LEU A 157 -1.83 16.59 1.77
N LEU A 158 -2.06 16.04 2.97
CA LEU A 158 -3.19 15.15 3.25
C LEU A 158 -4.33 15.85 3.99
N ASP A 159 -5.56 15.65 3.52
CA ASP A 159 -6.77 16.02 4.27
C ASP A 159 -7.09 14.93 5.31
N PRO A 160 -7.17 15.26 6.62
CA PRO A 160 -7.50 14.30 7.68
C PRO A 160 -8.88 13.64 7.54
N LYS A 161 -9.83 14.24 6.79
CA LYS A 161 -11.14 13.65 6.49
C LYS A 161 -11.04 12.54 5.46
N ILE A 162 -10.11 12.67 4.52
CA ILE A 162 -10.00 11.79 3.35
C ILE A 162 -8.97 10.68 3.61
N PHE A 163 -7.88 10.98 4.28
CA PHE A 163 -6.73 10.08 4.40
C PHE A 163 -6.53 9.55 5.83
N LYS A 164 -5.93 8.36 5.90
CA LYS A 164 -5.38 7.78 7.14
C LYS A 164 -4.00 7.20 6.84
N VAL A 165 -2.99 7.60 7.60
CA VAL A 165 -1.60 7.16 7.40
C VAL A 165 -1.32 5.86 8.16
N ASN A 166 -0.67 4.93 7.49
CA ASN A 166 -0.07 3.73 8.06
C ASN A 166 1.46 3.85 7.94
N LEU A 167 2.12 4.07 9.08
CA LEU A 167 3.58 4.03 9.18
C LEU A 167 4.00 2.56 9.27
N ILE A 168 4.81 2.11 8.32
CA ILE A 168 5.29 0.73 8.21
C ILE A 168 6.76 0.71 8.59
N PRO A 169 7.13 0.17 9.77
CA PRO A 169 8.52 -0.11 10.08
C PRO A 169 9.14 -0.98 8.98
N TYR A 170 10.23 -0.51 8.39
CA TYR A 170 10.89 -1.25 7.30
C TYR A 170 11.65 -2.46 7.84
N ASN A 171 11.56 -3.57 7.11
CA ASN A 171 12.37 -4.75 7.38
C ASN A 171 13.54 -4.75 6.39
N PRO A 172 14.79 -4.60 6.87
CA PRO A 172 15.95 -4.50 6.00
C PRO A 172 16.05 -5.67 5.03
N THR A 173 16.28 -5.36 3.76
CA THR A 173 16.60 -6.32 2.70
C THR A 173 18.04 -6.15 2.19
N GLY A 174 18.85 -5.34 2.88
CA GLY A 174 20.19 -4.91 2.46
C GLY A 174 20.22 -3.64 1.59
N MET A 175 19.07 -3.12 1.15
CA MET A 175 18.98 -1.89 0.34
C MET A 175 18.87 -0.61 1.16
N TYR A 176 18.22 -0.71 2.32
CA TYR A 176 18.00 0.39 3.27
C TYR A 176 17.97 -0.16 4.69
N ASP A 177 18.02 0.74 5.67
CA ASP A 177 17.78 0.46 7.07
C ASP A 177 16.39 0.94 7.50
N GLY A 178 15.83 0.27 8.51
CA GLY A 178 14.56 0.68 9.11
C GLY A 178 14.74 1.74 10.18
N SER A 179 13.86 2.74 10.19
CA SER A 179 13.87 3.79 11.21
C SER A 179 13.75 3.23 12.63
N SER A 180 14.41 3.88 13.59
CA SER A 180 14.27 3.55 15.00
C SER A 180 12.84 3.80 15.50
N ARG A 181 12.46 3.15 16.62
CA ARG A 181 11.15 3.35 17.24
C ARG A 181 10.90 4.82 17.60
N ASP A 182 11.92 5.52 18.09
CA ASP A 182 11.85 6.92 18.46
C ASP A 182 11.64 7.83 17.24
N ARG A 183 12.29 7.52 16.10
CA ARG A 183 12.06 8.25 14.85
C ARG A 183 10.64 8.07 14.33
N ILE A 184 10.13 6.84 14.36
CA ILE A 184 8.73 6.56 13.97
C ILE A 184 7.76 7.26 14.91
N ALA A 185 8.02 7.26 16.23
CA ALA A 185 7.20 7.95 17.21
C ALA A 185 7.21 9.48 17.00
N ALA A 186 8.38 10.07 16.71
CA ALA A 186 8.51 11.50 16.40
C ALA A 186 7.77 11.87 15.11
N PHE A 187 7.89 11.05 14.06
CA PHE A 187 7.14 11.23 12.80
C PHE A 187 5.63 11.18 13.06
N LYS A 188 5.17 10.16 13.79
CA LYS A 188 3.76 10.02 14.17
C LYS A 188 3.28 11.21 14.99
N HIS A 189 4.08 11.70 15.93
CA HIS A 189 3.73 12.86 16.76
C HIS A 189 3.48 14.11 15.92
N VAL A 190 4.26 14.33 14.85
CA VAL A 190 4.00 15.44 13.91
C VAL A 190 2.64 15.28 13.22
N LEU A 191 2.33 14.07 12.72
CA LEU A 191 1.04 13.78 12.10
C LEU A 191 -0.14 13.97 13.08
N ASP A 192 0.02 13.50 14.32
CA ASP A 192 -0.99 13.62 15.37
C ASP A 192 -1.27 15.10 15.70
N ARG A 193 -0.22 15.95 15.81
CA ARG A 193 -0.39 17.40 16.01
C ARG A 193 -1.10 18.08 14.85
N ALA A 194 -0.89 17.60 13.63
CA ALA A 194 -1.61 18.03 12.45
C ALA A 194 -3.00 17.39 12.29
N ARG A 195 -3.43 16.57 13.26
CA ARG A 195 -4.70 15.82 13.29
C ARG A 195 -4.87 14.84 12.12
N ILE A 196 -3.78 14.43 11.48
CA ILE A 196 -3.77 13.38 10.47
C ILE A 196 -3.84 12.02 11.19
N PRO A 197 -4.91 11.21 10.98
CA PRO A 197 -5.00 9.91 11.63
C PRO A 197 -3.83 9.02 11.21
N ALA A 198 -3.02 8.58 12.17
CA ALA A 198 -1.84 7.77 11.90
C ALA A 198 -1.77 6.54 12.80
N THR A 199 -1.40 5.38 12.23
CA THR A 199 -1.13 4.14 12.97
C THR A 199 0.23 3.58 12.59
N VAL A 200 0.93 2.97 13.54
CA VAL A 200 2.17 2.21 13.25
C VAL A 200 1.79 0.75 13.07
N ARG A 201 2.12 0.17 11.92
CA ARG A 201 1.84 -1.23 11.62
C ARG A 201 2.75 -2.13 12.48
N LEU A 202 2.15 -3.11 13.15
CA LEU A 202 2.92 -4.13 13.85
C LEU A 202 3.65 -5.00 12.82
N THR A 203 4.96 -5.10 12.96
CA THR A 203 5.77 -6.02 12.14
C THR A 203 5.40 -7.46 12.47
N ARG A 204 4.98 -8.24 11.46
CA ARG A 204 4.73 -9.68 11.55
C ARG A 204 5.53 -10.39 10.46
N GLY A 205 6.07 -11.58 10.74
CA GLY A 205 6.76 -12.44 9.76
C GLY A 205 8.17 -12.00 9.35
N ARG A 206 8.87 -11.19 10.16
CA ARG A 206 10.24 -10.72 9.88
C ARG A 206 11.26 -11.86 9.94
N ASP A 207 11.05 -12.77 10.89
CA ASP A 207 11.84 -13.97 11.17
C ASP A 207 11.83 -14.97 10.00
N ILE A 208 10.78 -14.94 9.17
CA ILE A 208 10.60 -15.86 8.04
C ILE A 208 10.63 -15.16 6.66
N ALA A 209 11.18 -13.94 6.59
CA ALA A 209 11.24 -13.13 5.36
C ALA A 209 9.87 -12.92 4.67
N ALA A 210 8.78 -12.95 5.43
CA ALA A 210 7.41 -12.81 4.93
C ALA A 210 6.83 -11.42 5.18
N ALA A 211 7.59 -10.50 5.76
CA ALA A 211 7.11 -9.15 5.99
C ALA A 211 6.98 -8.36 4.67
N CYS A 212 6.15 -7.32 4.66
CA CYS A 212 6.03 -6.41 3.52
C CYS A 212 7.43 -5.93 3.08
N SER A 213 7.64 -5.90 1.76
CA SER A 213 8.91 -5.64 1.05
C SER A 213 9.96 -6.77 1.02
N GLN A 214 9.78 -7.88 1.73
CA GLN A 214 10.76 -8.99 1.78
C GLN A 214 10.45 -10.15 0.82
N LEU A 215 9.26 -10.19 0.22
CA LEU A 215 8.86 -11.28 -0.66
C LEU A 215 9.72 -11.30 -1.94
N ALA A 216 10.62 -12.27 -2.01
CA ALA A 216 11.35 -12.63 -3.21
C ALA A 216 11.25 -14.15 -3.38
N ALA A 217 10.77 -14.60 -4.54
CA ALA A 217 10.84 -16.02 -4.86
C ALA A 217 12.30 -16.35 -5.19
N THR A 218 12.94 -17.18 -4.37
CA THR A 218 14.19 -17.84 -4.75
C THR A 218 13.86 -18.84 -5.85
N ARG A 219 14.47 -18.68 -7.02
CA ARG A 219 14.54 -19.75 -8.02
C ARG A 219 15.59 -20.77 -7.62
#